data_AF-A0A5K1DDE7-F1
#
_entry.id   AF-A0A5K1DDE7-F1
#
_cell.length_a   1.000
_cell.length_b   1.000
_cell.length_c   1.000
_cell.angle_alpha   90.00
_cell.angle_beta   90.00
_cell.angle_gamma   90.00
#
_symmetry.space_group_name_H-M   'P 1'
#
loop_
_entity.id
_entity.type
_entity.pdbx_description
1 polymer ?
#
loop_
_entity_poly.entity_id
_entity_poly.type
_entity_poly.pdbx_seq_one_letter_code
_entity_poly.pdbx_strand_id
1 'polypeptide(L)'
;QRDTTADMQREYIISGNLLSFGSTVKLDGSNYEIWSCVFMMSVKGHRKKHVIEEEEPPTKSGKYSTWEEDNNIVMSWIMNSVQAHITPTIAYYTSAKHMWEFL
;
A
#
# COMPACT_ATOMS: atom_id res chain seq x y z
N GLN A 1 -25.24 11.80 -26.19
CA GLN A 1 -25.05 11.67 -24.73
C GLN A 1 -23.89 10.69 -24.49
N ARG A 2 -22.77 11.11 -23.88
CA ARG A 2 -21.74 10.18 -23.38
C ARG A 2 -22.22 9.66 -22.02
N ASP A 3 -22.22 8.34 -21.85
CA ASP A 3 -22.84 7.67 -20.71
C ASP A 3 -21.97 7.82 -19.45
N THR A 4 -22.21 8.92 -18.73
CA THR A 4 -21.40 9.41 -17.61
C THR A 4 -21.38 8.45 -16.42
N THR A 5 -22.40 7.59 -16.32
CA THR A 5 -22.54 6.59 -15.25
C THR A 5 -21.58 5.42 -15.44
N ALA A 6 -21.39 4.97 -16.68
CA ALA A 6 -20.45 3.90 -17.00
C ALA A 6 -18.98 4.36 -16.81
N ASP A 7 -18.69 5.62 -17.10
CA ASP A 7 -17.36 6.22 -16.86
C ASP A 7 -17.07 6.36 -15.36
N MET A 8 -18.03 6.82 -14.55
CA MET A 8 -17.88 6.86 -13.09
C MET A 8 -17.74 5.46 -12.47
N GLN A 9 -18.50 4.46 -12.95
CA GLN A 9 -18.36 3.08 -12.48
C GLN A 9 -17.01 2.47 -12.90
N ARG A 10 -16.52 2.77 -14.11
CA ARG A 10 -15.19 2.33 -14.55
C ARG A 10 -14.08 2.99 -13.75
N GLU A 11 -14.14 4.30 -13.53
CA GLU A 11 -13.21 4.99 -12.64
C GLU A 11 -13.28 4.39 -11.24
N TYR A 12 -14.46 4.18 -10.68
CA TYR A 12 -14.63 3.54 -9.37
C TYR A 12 -14.10 2.10 -9.31
N ILE A 13 -14.30 1.27 -10.35
CA ILE A 13 -13.78 -0.10 -10.41
C ILE A 13 -12.26 -0.10 -10.62
N ILE A 14 -11.73 0.82 -11.44
CA ILE A 14 -10.30 1.00 -11.64
C ILE A 14 -9.67 1.49 -10.34
N SER A 15 -10.24 2.48 -9.66
CA SER A 15 -9.81 2.98 -8.35
C SER A 15 -9.93 1.91 -7.27
N GLY A 16 -11.03 1.16 -7.23
CA GLY A 16 -11.27 0.08 -6.27
C GLY A 16 -10.32 -1.11 -6.45
N ASN A 17 -9.95 -1.43 -7.70
CA ASN A 17 -8.93 -2.45 -7.99
C ASN A 17 -7.50 -1.90 -7.87
N LEU A 18 -7.26 -0.61 -8.10
CA LEU A 18 -5.97 0.05 -7.92
C LEU A 18 -5.61 0.20 -6.44
N LEU A 19 -6.60 0.24 -5.56
CA LEU A 19 -6.48 0.29 -4.10
C LEU A 19 -6.44 -1.11 -3.45
N SER A 20 -6.70 -2.19 -4.19
CA SER A 20 -6.75 -3.54 -3.64
C SER A 20 -5.44 -4.27 -3.91
N PHE A 21 -4.60 -4.38 -2.88
CA PHE A 21 -3.53 -5.37 -2.85
C PHE A 21 -4.16 -6.76 -2.74
N GLY A 22 -4.46 -7.36 -3.90
CA GLY A 22 -4.91 -8.74 -4.01
C GLY A 22 -3.78 -9.73 -3.82
N SER A 23 -3.15 -9.76 -2.64
CA SER A 23 -2.20 -10.84 -2.34
C SER A 23 -2.92 -12.05 -1.80
N THR A 24 -2.67 -13.18 -2.45
CA THR A 24 -3.03 -14.51 -1.98
C THR A 24 -2.15 -14.97 -0.80
N VAL A 25 -1.02 -14.29 -0.54
CA VAL A 25 -0.05 -14.63 0.50
C VAL A 25 -0.17 -13.65 1.67
N LYS A 26 -0.45 -14.16 2.86
CA LYS A 26 -0.40 -13.40 4.11
C LYS A 26 0.88 -13.72 4.89
N LEU A 27 1.56 -12.69 5.42
CA LEU A 27 2.72 -12.86 6.27
C LEU A 27 2.32 -13.56 7.58
N ASP A 28 2.94 -14.70 7.88
CA ASP A 28 2.66 -15.51 9.07
C ASP A 28 3.83 -15.62 10.05
N GLY A 29 4.92 -14.89 9.78
CA GLY A 29 6.15 -14.90 10.58
C GLY A 29 7.20 -15.90 10.10
N SER A 30 6.85 -16.83 9.20
CA SER A 30 7.78 -17.81 8.63
C SER A 30 8.05 -17.63 7.14
N ASN A 31 7.21 -16.86 6.45
CA ASN A 31 7.20 -16.75 4.99
C ASN A 31 7.63 -15.38 4.44
N TYR A 32 8.43 -14.61 5.20
CA TYR A 32 8.81 -13.24 4.84
C TYR A 32 9.40 -13.14 3.43
N GLU A 33 10.28 -14.06 3.02
CA GLU A 33 10.92 -14.02 1.70
C GLU A 33 9.90 -14.05 0.54
N ILE A 34 8.90 -14.92 0.64
CA ILE A 34 7.87 -15.06 -0.40
C ILE A 34 6.89 -13.88 -0.32
N TRP A 35 6.45 -13.53 0.88
CA TRP A 35 5.53 -12.42 1.10
C TRP A 35 6.11 -11.08 0.62
N SER A 36 7.35 -10.77 1.00
CA SER A 36 8.03 -9.52 0.64
C SER A 36 8.22 -9.40 -0.87
N CYS A 37 8.55 -10.50 -1.55
CA CYS A 37 8.65 -10.55 -3.00
C CYS A 37 7.32 -10.19 -3.68
N VAL A 38 6.22 -10.88 -3.31
CA VAL A 38 4.88 -10.62 -3.86
C VAL A 38 4.41 -9.20 -3.53
N PHE A 39 4.64 -8.75 -2.30
CA PHE A 39 4.29 -7.40 -1.86
C PHE A 39 4.98 -6.33 -2.69
N MET A 40 6.31 -6.44 -2.85
CA MET A 40 7.09 -5.48 -3.63
C MET A 40 6.76 -5.53 -5.12
N MET A 41 6.35 -6.67 -5.67
CA MET A 41 5.87 -6.75 -7.06
C MET A 41 4.64 -5.87 -7.25
N SER A 42 3.65 -5.93 -6.36
CA SER A 42 2.48 -5.07 -6.42
C SER A 42 2.86 -3.60 -6.20
N VAL A 43 3.64 -3.28 -5.16
CA VAL A 43 4.08 -1.89 -4.90
C VAL A 43 4.76 -1.27 -6.13
N LYS A 44 5.65 -2.02 -6.79
CA LYS A 44 6.31 -1.59 -8.03
C LYS A 44 5.31 -1.46 -9.19
N GLY A 45 4.41 -2.41 -9.37
CA GLY A 45 3.36 -2.38 -10.40
C GLY A 45 2.44 -1.16 -10.28
N HIS A 46 2.20 -0.70 -9.06
CA HIS A 46 1.38 0.49 -8.76
C HIS A 46 2.18 1.80 -8.65
N ARG A 47 3.49 1.78 -8.96
CA ARG A 47 4.39 2.95 -8.90
C ARG A 47 4.53 3.58 -7.50
N LYS A 48 4.32 2.79 -6.43
CA LYS A 48 4.40 3.24 -5.02
C LYS A 48 5.73 2.88 -4.34
N LYS A 49 6.73 2.42 -5.09
CA LYS A 49 8.06 2.01 -4.57
C LYS A 49 8.73 3.07 -3.71
N HIS A 50 8.58 4.34 -4.08
CA HIS A 50 9.15 5.49 -3.38
C HIS A 50 8.70 5.58 -1.91
N VAL A 51 7.49 5.12 -1.58
CA VAL A 51 6.95 5.12 -0.21
C VAL A 51 7.76 4.22 0.73
N ILE A 52 8.35 3.14 0.21
CA ILE A 52 9.09 2.15 1.01
C ILE A 52 10.59 2.49 1.02
N GLU A 53 11.14 2.95 -0.10
CA GLU A 53 12.59 3.14 -0.24
C GLU A 53 13.09 4.53 0.10
N GLU A 54 12.25 5.56 -0.08
CA GLU A 54 12.64 6.95 0.14
C GLU A 54 12.22 7.42 1.53
N GLU A 55 12.89 8.46 2.03
CA GLU A 55 12.47 9.12 3.27
C GLU A 55 11.20 9.95 3.07
N GLU A 56 10.46 10.13 4.16
CA GLU A 56 9.35 11.10 4.17
C GLU A 56 9.83 12.49 3.72
N PRO A 57 9.09 13.18 2.84
CA PRO A 57 9.45 14.53 2.42
C PRO A 57 9.57 15.48 3.63
N PRO A 58 10.68 16.23 3.75
CA PRO A 58 10.94 17.05 4.94
C PRO A 58 10.00 18.24 5.08
N THR A 59 9.32 18.63 3.99
CA THR A 59 8.37 19.74 3.98
C THR A 59 6.98 19.27 3.58
N LYS A 60 5.98 19.66 4.37
CA LYS A 60 4.55 19.42 4.08
C LYS A 60 4.00 20.37 3.01
N SER A 61 4.73 20.50 1.91
CA SER A 61 4.42 21.43 0.81
C SER A 61 4.59 20.75 -0.54
N GLY A 62 3.94 21.29 -1.57
CA GLY A 62 4.03 20.76 -2.92
C GLY A 62 3.47 19.34 -3.01
N LYS A 63 4.35 18.35 -3.20
CA LYS A 63 3.98 16.94 -3.45
C LYS A 63 3.69 16.12 -2.20
N TYR A 64 3.74 16.72 -1.00
CA TYR A 64 3.51 15.99 0.25
C TYR A 64 2.13 15.31 0.30
N SER A 65 1.05 15.97 -0.16
CA SER A 65 -0.29 15.36 -0.19
C SER A 65 -0.30 14.04 -0.97
N THR A 66 0.35 14.03 -2.14
CA THR A 66 0.46 12.81 -2.96
C THR A 66 1.29 11.73 -2.28
N TRP A 67 2.40 12.11 -1.63
CA TRP A 67 3.19 11.15 -0.85
C TRP A 67 2.41 10.58 0.34
N GLU A 68 1.65 11.41 1.05
CA GLU A 68 0.84 11.00 2.21
C GLU A 68 -0.30 10.05 1.80
N GLU A 69 -0.97 10.33 0.68
CA GLU A 69 -1.95 9.42 0.07
C GLU A 69 -1.31 8.06 -0.26
N ASP A 70 -0.14 8.09 -0.92
CA ASP A 70 0.59 6.90 -1.32
C ASP A 70 1.05 6.08 -0.10
N ASN A 71 1.53 6.76 0.94
CA ASN A 71 1.88 6.17 2.23
C ASN A 71 0.69 5.46 2.87
N ASN A 72 -0.46 6.13 2.99
CA ASN A 72 -1.67 5.53 3.57
C ASN A 72 -2.18 4.33 2.77
N ILE A 73 -2.08 4.37 1.44
CA ILE A 73 -2.44 3.23 0.58
C ILE A 73 -1.53 2.04 0.88
N VAL A 74 -0.20 2.23 0.87
CA VAL A 74 0.73 1.11 1.13
C VAL A 74 0.60 0.60 2.56
N MET A 75 0.40 1.46 3.55
CA MET A 75 0.10 1.04 4.93
C MET A 75 -1.12 0.13 4.99
N SER A 76 -2.21 0.50 4.31
CA SER A 76 -3.41 -0.33 4.23
C SER A 76 -3.15 -1.70 3.61
N TRP A 77 -2.27 -1.75 2.60
CA TRP A 77 -1.84 -3.01 1.98
C TRP A 77 -1.05 -3.86 2.93
N ILE A 78 -0.08 -3.28 3.66
CA ILE A 78 0.69 -4.01 4.68
C ILE A 78 -0.29 -4.60 5.70
N MET A 79 -1.17 -3.78 6.29
CA MET A 79 -2.15 -4.23 7.29
C MET A 79 -3.04 -5.38 6.80
N ASN A 80 -3.48 -5.33 5.54
CA ASN A 80 -4.34 -6.36 4.95
C ASN A 80 -3.58 -7.64 4.55
N SER A 81 -2.26 -7.54 4.43
CA SER A 81 -1.37 -8.61 3.96
C SER A 81 -0.67 -9.38 5.07
N VAL A 82 -0.87 -9.02 6.34
CA VAL A 82 -0.31 -9.77 7.47
C VAL A 82 -1.38 -10.61 8.15
N GLN A 83 -0.97 -11.66 8.86
CA GLN A 83 -1.86 -12.42 9.74
C GLN A 83 -2.25 -11.59 10.96
N ALA A 84 -3.45 -11.86 11.50
CA ALA A 84 -4.05 -11.05 12.57
C ALA A 84 -3.20 -10.98 13.86
N HIS A 85 -2.33 -11.96 14.11
CA HIS A 85 -1.43 -11.96 15.26
C HIS A 85 -0.21 -11.03 15.07
N ILE A 86 0.11 -10.64 13.83
CA ILE A 86 1.18 -9.70 13.49
C ILE A 86 0.64 -8.27 13.47
N THR A 87 -0.60 -8.05 13.05
CA THR A 87 -1.21 -6.71 12.95
C THR A 87 -0.95 -5.79 14.17
N PRO A 88 -1.04 -6.24 15.44
CA PRO A 88 -0.78 -5.38 16.59
C PRO A 88 0.66 -4.85 16.69
N THR A 89 1.65 -5.55 16.12
CA THR A 89 3.06 -5.15 16.17
C THR A 89 3.36 -3.95 15.27
N ILE A 90 2.52 -3.72 14.25
CA ILE A 90 2.70 -2.67 13.26
C ILE A 90 1.62 -1.57 13.30
N ALA A 91 0.57 -1.74 14.10
CA ALA A 91 -0.62 -0.88 14.08
C ALA A 91 -0.37 0.60 14.44
N TYR A 92 0.71 0.91 15.16
CA TYR A 92 1.02 2.26 15.65
C TYR A 92 2.04 3.01 14.80
N TYR A 93 2.59 2.38 13.76
CA TYR A 93 3.43 3.10 12.81
C TYR A 93 2.59 4.04 11.95
N THR A 94 3.15 5.19 11.58
CA THR A 94 2.51 6.20 10.72
C THR A 94 3.09 6.23 9.31
N SER A 95 4.02 5.30 9.02
CA SER A 95 4.78 5.26 7.79
C SER A 95 4.89 3.81 7.32
N ALA A 96 4.52 3.57 6.06
CA ALA A 96 4.65 2.29 5.41
C ALA A 96 6.10 1.79 5.38
N LYS A 97 7.07 2.70 5.22
CA LYS A 97 8.50 2.38 5.32
C LYS A 97 8.85 1.80 6.69
N HIS A 98 8.44 2.45 7.77
CA HIS A 98 8.75 1.95 9.12
C HIS A 98 8.03 0.62 9.42
N MET A 99 6.80 0.43 8.93
CA MET A 99 6.13 -0.87 9.00
C MET A 99 6.92 -1.94 8.23
N TRP A 100 7.41 -1.61 7.04
CA TRP A 100 8.17 -2.50 6.17
C TRP A 100 9.52 -2.90 6.77
N GLU A 101 10.24 -1.96 7.37
CA GLU A 101 11.54 -2.20 8.01
C GLU A 101 11.42 -3.01 9.31
N PHE A 102 10.28 -2.92 10.00
CA PHE A 102 10.00 -3.68 11.21
C PHE A 102 9.64 -5.15 10.91
N LEU A 103 8.88 -5.37 9.83
CA LEU A 103 8.44 -6.70 9.38
C LEU A 103 9.59 -7.51 8.75
#